data_AF-A0A3D8YPN7-F1
#
_entry.id   AF-A0A3D8YPN7-F1
#
_cell.length_a   1.000
_cell.length_b   1.000
_cell.length_c   1.000
_cell.angle_alpha   90.00
_cell.angle_beta   90.00
_cell.angle_gamma   90.00
#
_symmetry.space_group_name_H-M   'P 1'
#
loop_
_entity.id
_entity.type
_entity.pdbx_description
1 polymer ?
#
loop_
_entity_poly.entity_id
_entity_poly.type
_entity_poly.pdbx_seq_one_letter_code
_entity_poly.pdbx_strand_id
1 'polypeptide(L)'
;MTNTPLILKEIPKDEAISFIRQYHYSKILPRLCKYFLGIFSEEKLLGVVELGWGTQPLQTIRKLFPDSSLQTTDYLEIGKMCFLPEMNQTNYFGSQALSALIKWLKEHTDCHFLYTLADGIEGKCGYVYQASNFFYCGYFKTSVYRDKQSWEKIHPRSARLLLEENARFEQVEKKHWLSQAFCEYKGIEKINGRMFRYLYPLTKEAKKLLGHTLYRRHYYPKEKDLRFEKRIAYRKYEAISQPTFDKQARIYNTQLF
;
A
#
# COMPACT_ATOMS: atom_id res chain seq x y z
N MET A 1 -24.96 -12.60 -17.99
CA MET A 1 -24.56 -11.19 -17.92
C MET A 1 -23.39 -10.99 -18.87
N THR A 2 -23.59 -10.27 -19.96
CA THR A 2 -22.52 -9.87 -20.88
C THR A 2 -21.53 -9.03 -20.10
N ASN A 3 -20.30 -9.51 -19.96
CA ASN A 3 -19.27 -8.89 -19.14
C ASN A 3 -18.70 -7.72 -19.94
N THR A 4 -19.30 -6.53 -19.83
CA THR A 4 -18.85 -5.32 -20.51
C THR A 4 -17.37 -5.06 -20.16
N PRO A 5 -16.49 -4.82 -21.15
CA PRO A 5 -15.07 -4.66 -20.89
C PRO A 5 -14.81 -3.42 -20.04
N LEU A 6 -13.91 -3.55 -19.06
CA LEU A 6 -13.43 -2.43 -18.27
C LEU A 6 -12.45 -1.59 -19.09
N ILE A 7 -12.61 -0.28 -19.05
CA ILE A 7 -11.75 0.69 -19.71
C ILE A 7 -11.05 1.53 -18.64
N LEU A 8 -9.73 1.68 -18.75
CA LEU A 8 -8.98 2.61 -17.90
C LEU A 8 -8.65 3.87 -18.69
N LYS A 9 -8.86 5.02 -18.05
CA LYS A 9 -8.53 6.33 -18.58
C LYS A 9 -7.96 7.20 -17.47
N GLU A 10 -7.06 8.10 -17.81
CA GLU A 10 -6.64 9.14 -16.86
C GLU A 10 -7.83 10.02 -16.50
N ILE A 11 -7.92 10.38 -15.22
CA ILE A 11 -8.95 11.28 -14.67
C ILE A 11 -8.27 12.43 -13.92
N PRO A 12 -8.98 13.55 -13.72
CA PRO A 12 -8.46 14.65 -12.90
C PRO A 12 -8.03 14.18 -11.51
N LYS A 13 -6.88 14.67 -11.06
CA LYS A 13 -6.29 14.32 -9.76
C LYS A 13 -7.27 14.49 -8.59
N ASP A 14 -8.02 15.60 -8.57
CA ASP A 14 -8.92 15.92 -7.47
C ASP A 14 -10.11 14.97 -7.40
N GLU A 15 -10.62 14.54 -8.57
CA GLU A 15 -11.67 13.52 -8.67
C GLU A 15 -11.17 12.18 -8.11
N ALA A 16 -9.98 11.75 -8.51
CA ALA A 16 -9.35 10.53 -8.01
C ALA A 16 -9.10 10.57 -6.49
N ILE A 17 -8.56 11.69 -5.98
CA ILE A 17 -8.31 11.89 -4.55
C ILE A 17 -9.62 11.85 -3.76
N SER A 18 -10.68 12.49 -4.26
CA SER A 18 -12.00 12.46 -3.65
C SER A 18 -12.52 11.03 -3.53
N PHE A 19 -12.47 10.27 -4.63
CA PHE A 19 -12.89 8.86 -4.68
C PHE A 19 -12.07 7.99 -3.72
N ILE A 20 -10.74 8.13 -3.70
CA ILE A 20 -9.83 7.40 -2.79
C ILE A 20 -10.16 7.74 -1.33
N ARG A 21 -10.37 9.02 -1.01
CA ARG A 21 -10.74 9.46 0.33
C ARG A 21 -12.10 8.97 0.76
N GLN A 22 -13.02 8.70 -0.16
CA GLN A 22 -14.31 8.10 0.15
C GLN A 22 -14.18 6.59 0.38
N TYR A 23 -13.58 5.86 -0.56
CA TYR A 23 -13.72 4.40 -0.62
C TYR A 23 -12.47 3.60 -0.20
N HIS A 24 -11.26 4.15 -0.30
CA HIS A 24 -10.05 3.41 0.11
C HIS A 24 -9.92 3.37 1.64
N TYR A 25 -9.48 2.24 2.20
CA TYR A 25 -9.31 2.08 3.66
C TYR A 25 -8.21 2.99 4.25
N SER A 26 -7.17 3.27 3.47
CA SER A 26 -6.09 4.19 3.84
C SER A 26 -6.21 5.49 3.03
N LYS A 27 -6.55 6.57 3.74
CA LYS A 27 -6.85 7.89 3.15
C LYS A 27 -5.61 8.72 2.78
N ILE A 28 -4.44 8.30 3.25
CA ILE A 28 -3.16 8.97 2.98
C ILE A 28 -2.62 8.51 1.63
N LEU A 29 -2.44 9.42 0.67
CA LEU A 29 -1.82 9.09 -0.62
C LEU A 29 -0.28 9.21 -0.57
N PRO A 30 0.43 8.45 -1.41
CA PRO A 30 1.85 8.65 -1.65
C PRO A 30 2.17 10.08 -2.12
N ARG A 31 3.45 10.47 -2.01
CA ARG A 31 3.90 11.79 -2.51
C ARG A 31 4.34 11.75 -3.98
N LEU A 32 4.75 10.58 -4.46
CA LEU A 32 5.30 10.38 -5.80
C LEU A 32 4.25 9.76 -6.72
N CYS A 33 3.02 10.31 -6.70
CA CYS A 33 1.96 9.90 -7.62
C CYS A 33 2.30 10.37 -9.04
N LYS A 34 2.09 9.50 -10.03
CA LYS A 34 2.34 9.80 -11.44
C LYS A 34 1.06 9.78 -12.27
N TYR A 35 0.21 8.76 -12.08
CA TYR A 35 -1.04 8.61 -12.82
C TYR A 35 -2.22 8.41 -11.87
N PHE A 36 -3.35 9.01 -12.23
CA PHE A 36 -4.64 8.78 -11.60
C PHE A 36 -5.59 8.23 -12.67
N LEU A 37 -5.95 6.96 -12.52
CA LEU A 37 -6.75 6.23 -13.51
C LEU A 37 -8.14 5.93 -12.94
N GLY A 38 -9.18 6.27 -13.70
CA GLY A 38 -10.53 5.77 -13.48
C GLY A 38 -10.74 4.42 -14.16
N ILE A 39 -11.45 3.52 -13.50
CA ILE A 39 -11.89 2.22 -14.03
C ILE A 39 -13.36 2.36 -14.39
N PHE A 40 -13.66 2.29 -15.69
CA PHE A 40 -15.00 2.49 -16.22
C PHE A 40 -15.58 1.20 -16.77
N SER A 41 -16.89 1.03 -16.60
CA SER A 41 -17.69 0.15 -17.46
C SER A 41 -18.69 1.04 -18.16
N GLU A 42 -18.66 1.04 -19.50
CA GLU A 42 -19.39 2.03 -20.30
C GLU A 42 -18.93 3.44 -19.87
N GLU A 43 -19.85 4.28 -19.39
CA GLU A 43 -19.55 5.64 -18.90
C GLU A 43 -19.55 5.75 -17.36
N LYS A 44 -19.78 4.65 -16.63
CA LYS A 44 -19.83 4.68 -15.17
C LYS A 44 -18.44 4.45 -14.56
N LEU A 45 -17.99 5.39 -13.73
CA LEU A 45 -16.79 5.24 -12.89
C LEU A 45 -17.05 4.22 -11.78
N LEU A 46 -16.36 3.08 -11.82
CA LEU A 46 -16.51 1.98 -10.87
C LEU A 46 -15.36 1.89 -9.86
N GLY A 47 -14.24 2.54 -10.13
CA GLY A 47 -13.08 2.50 -9.27
C GLY A 47 -11.97 3.43 -9.71
N VAL A 48 -10.97 3.59 -8.85
CA VAL A 48 -9.80 4.43 -9.08
C VAL A 48 -8.53 3.66 -8.73
N VAL A 49 -7.51 3.81 -9.56
CA VAL A 49 -6.14 3.35 -9.33
C VAL A 49 -5.21 4.56 -9.38
N GLU A 50 -4.37 4.70 -8.36
CA GLU A 50 -3.23 5.61 -8.36
C GLU A 50 -1.95 4.81 -8.57
N LEU A 51 -1.13 5.28 -9.53
CA LEU A 51 0.17 4.71 -9.85
C LEU A 51 1.27 5.72 -9.62
N GLY A 52 2.40 5.26 -9.09
CA GLY A 52 3.56 6.10 -8.87
C GLY A 52 4.66 5.31 -8.18
N TRP A 53 5.18 5.86 -7.09
CA TRP A 53 6.20 5.20 -6.27
C TRP A 53 5.96 5.34 -4.77
N GLY A 54 6.37 4.33 -4.02
CA GLY A 54 6.55 4.42 -2.57
C GLY A 54 7.70 5.35 -2.16
N THR A 55 8.03 5.34 -0.86
CA THR A 55 8.97 6.33 -0.27
C THR A 55 10.45 6.16 -0.67
N GLN A 56 10.83 5.01 -1.18
CA GLN A 56 12.22 4.65 -1.48
C GLN A 56 12.27 3.85 -2.79
N PRO A 57 12.00 4.49 -3.94
CA PRO A 57 11.77 3.79 -5.20
C PRO A 57 13.00 2.99 -5.66
N LEU A 58 14.16 3.63 -5.66
CA LEU A 58 15.40 2.99 -6.14
C LEU A 58 15.82 1.81 -5.24
N GLN A 59 15.69 1.98 -3.92
CA GLN A 59 15.97 0.89 -2.97
C GLN A 59 14.98 -0.25 -3.11
N THR A 60 13.73 0.02 -3.50
CA THR A 60 12.70 -1.01 -3.68
C THR A 60 13.06 -1.93 -4.85
N ILE A 61 13.36 -1.37 -6.03
CA ILE A 61 13.71 -2.21 -7.19
C ILE A 61 15.06 -2.92 -7.00
N ARG A 62 16.06 -2.26 -6.42
CA ARG A 62 17.35 -2.89 -6.06
C ARG A 62 17.19 -4.02 -5.05
N LYS A 63 16.23 -3.93 -4.14
CA LYS A 63 15.94 -5.02 -3.20
C LYS A 63 15.32 -6.24 -3.90
N LEU A 64 14.54 -6.00 -4.95
CA LEU A 64 13.92 -7.07 -5.73
C LEU A 64 14.91 -7.71 -6.71
N PHE A 65 15.84 -6.91 -7.24
CA PHE A 65 16.82 -7.33 -8.24
C PHE A 65 18.19 -6.70 -7.94
N PRO A 66 18.93 -7.22 -6.94
CA PRO A 66 20.16 -6.61 -6.45
C PRO A 66 21.26 -6.51 -7.52
N ASP A 67 21.34 -7.49 -8.42
CA ASP A 67 22.39 -7.58 -9.43
C ASP A 67 21.93 -7.07 -10.81
N SER A 68 20.86 -6.28 -10.85
CA SER A 68 20.33 -5.71 -12.09
C SER A 68 20.65 -4.23 -12.23
N SER A 69 20.65 -3.76 -13.47
CA SER A 69 20.77 -2.33 -13.81
C SER A 69 19.45 -1.55 -13.70
N LEU A 70 18.39 -2.17 -13.14
CA LEU A 70 17.06 -1.58 -13.11
C LEU A 70 17.03 -0.27 -12.30
N GLN A 71 16.29 0.70 -12.81
CA GLN A 71 16.09 2.03 -12.27
C GLN A 71 14.64 2.25 -11.84
N THR A 72 14.37 3.41 -11.25
CA THR A 72 13.02 3.78 -10.82
C THR A 72 12.04 3.90 -11.98
N THR A 73 12.52 4.17 -13.19
CA THR A 73 11.71 4.26 -14.42
C THR A 73 11.21 2.91 -14.91
N ASP A 74 11.80 1.80 -14.46
CA ASP A 74 11.50 0.46 -14.97
C ASP A 74 10.28 -0.17 -14.29
N TYR A 75 9.67 0.52 -13.33
CA TYR A 75 8.48 0.03 -12.67
C TYR A 75 7.57 1.15 -12.17
N LEU A 76 6.29 0.82 -12.05
CA LEU A 76 5.31 1.61 -11.32
C LEU A 76 4.73 0.81 -10.17
N GLU A 77 4.35 1.51 -9.10
CA GLU A 77 3.69 0.94 -7.92
C GLU A 77 2.22 1.33 -7.89
N ILE A 78 1.33 0.36 -7.65
CA ILE A 78 -0.06 0.65 -7.24
C ILE A 78 0.00 1.17 -5.81
N GLY A 79 -0.13 2.49 -5.65
CA GLY A 79 -0.15 3.12 -4.33
C GLY A 79 -1.55 3.09 -3.70
N LYS A 80 -2.60 3.29 -4.51
CA LYS A 80 -4.00 3.14 -4.11
C LYS A 80 -4.81 2.44 -5.18
N MET A 81 -5.69 1.55 -4.76
CA MET A 81 -6.72 0.97 -5.63
C MET A 81 -7.97 0.71 -4.80
N CYS A 82 -9.07 1.34 -5.19
CA CYS A 82 -10.36 1.16 -4.55
C CYS A 82 -11.49 1.21 -5.57
N PHE A 83 -12.59 0.54 -5.22
CA PHE A 83 -13.76 0.39 -6.07
C PHE A 83 -14.99 0.86 -5.30
N LEU A 84 -16.08 1.09 -6.02
CA LEU A 84 -17.39 1.27 -5.41
C LEU A 84 -17.73 0.05 -4.52
N PRO A 85 -18.44 0.24 -3.38
CA PRO A 85 -18.72 -0.84 -2.44
C PRO A 85 -19.36 -2.08 -3.08
N GLU A 86 -20.30 -1.89 -4.01
CA GLU A 86 -20.98 -2.96 -4.73
C GLU A 86 -20.02 -3.84 -5.54
N MET A 87 -18.92 -3.26 -6.05
CA MET A 87 -17.95 -4.00 -6.87
C MET A 87 -17.08 -4.93 -6.02
N ASN A 88 -16.86 -4.59 -4.74
CA ASN A 88 -16.06 -5.41 -3.82
C ASN A 88 -16.75 -6.73 -3.45
N GLN A 89 -18.07 -6.86 -3.68
CA GLN A 89 -18.86 -8.05 -3.33
C GLN A 89 -18.83 -9.14 -4.41
N THR A 90 -18.33 -8.82 -5.60
CA THR A 90 -18.41 -9.71 -6.77
C THR A 90 -17.35 -10.81 -6.78
N ASN A 91 -16.35 -10.78 -5.88
CA ASN A 91 -15.18 -11.68 -5.84
C ASN A 91 -14.27 -11.70 -7.09
N TYR A 92 -14.72 -11.23 -8.27
CA TYR A 92 -13.94 -11.24 -9.52
C TYR A 92 -13.54 -9.85 -10.04
N PHE A 93 -14.25 -8.78 -9.66
CA PHE A 93 -14.03 -7.45 -10.22
C PHE A 93 -12.59 -6.94 -10.04
N GLY A 94 -12.00 -7.17 -8.87
CA GLY A 94 -10.62 -6.74 -8.61
C GLY A 94 -9.60 -7.36 -9.57
N SER A 95 -9.78 -8.62 -9.96
CA SER A 95 -8.90 -9.29 -10.93
C SER A 95 -9.14 -8.79 -12.36
N GLN A 96 -10.38 -8.48 -12.72
CA GLN A 96 -10.71 -7.86 -14.01
C GLN A 96 -10.12 -6.45 -14.11
N ALA A 97 -10.23 -5.65 -13.06
CA ALA A 97 -9.64 -4.31 -12.97
C ALA A 97 -8.11 -4.36 -13.11
N LEU A 98 -7.44 -5.31 -12.45
CA LEU A 98 -6.00 -5.52 -12.60
C LEU A 98 -5.62 -5.98 -14.02
N SER A 99 -6.42 -6.83 -14.65
CA SER A 99 -6.20 -7.24 -16.05
C SER A 99 -6.25 -6.04 -17.00
N ALA A 100 -7.26 -5.18 -16.84
CA ALA A 100 -7.42 -3.96 -17.63
C ALA A 100 -6.28 -2.95 -17.33
N LEU A 101 -5.86 -2.84 -16.07
CA LEU A 101 -4.68 -2.03 -15.67
C LEU A 101 -3.39 -2.50 -16.33
N ILE A 102 -3.14 -3.82 -16.33
CA ILE A 102 -1.95 -4.40 -16.97
C ILE A 102 -1.97 -4.12 -18.48
N LYS A 103 -3.14 -4.19 -19.13
CA LYS A 103 -3.29 -3.82 -20.53
C LYS A 103 -2.94 -2.34 -20.75
N TRP A 104 -3.54 -1.44 -19.97
CA TRP A 104 -3.28 -0.01 -20.06
C TRP A 104 -1.79 0.31 -19.89
N LEU A 105 -1.13 -0.28 -18.88
CA LEU A 105 0.30 -0.09 -18.63
C LEU A 105 1.18 -0.51 -19.80
N LYS A 106 0.87 -1.63 -20.46
CA LYS A 106 1.61 -2.10 -21.64
C LYS A 106 1.43 -1.21 -22.86
N GLU A 107 0.31 -0.50 -22.95
CA GLU A 107 -0.01 0.38 -24.07
C GLU A 107 0.52 1.81 -23.88
N HIS A 108 0.66 2.26 -22.62
CA HIS A 108 0.94 3.67 -22.29
C HIS A 108 2.27 3.88 -21.55
N THR A 109 3.01 2.81 -21.22
CA THR A 109 4.28 2.92 -20.49
C THR A 109 5.30 1.91 -20.99
N ASP A 110 6.58 2.26 -20.87
CA ASP A 110 7.71 1.36 -21.13
C ASP A 110 8.17 0.60 -19.87
N CYS A 111 7.35 0.58 -18.82
CA CYS A 111 7.72 -0.05 -17.56
C CYS A 111 7.88 -1.58 -17.74
N HIS A 112 8.92 -2.13 -17.14
CA HIS A 112 9.15 -3.57 -17.08
C HIS A 112 8.24 -4.26 -16.07
N PHE A 113 7.92 -3.59 -14.96
CA PHE A 113 7.18 -4.19 -13.86
C PHE A 113 6.05 -3.32 -13.30
N LEU A 114 4.99 -3.99 -12.84
CA LEU A 114 3.99 -3.44 -11.95
C LEU A 114 4.20 -4.01 -10.55
N TYR A 115 4.47 -3.14 -9.59
CA TYR A 115 4.71 -3.47 -8.20
C TYR A 115 3.52 -3.09 -7.32
N THR A 116 3.31 -3.79 -6.22
CA THR A 116 2.31 -3.40 -5.22
C THR A 116 2.59 -4.05 -3.87
N LEU A 117 1.94 -3.51 -2.84
CA LEU A 117 2.01 -3.97 -1.47
C LEU A 117 0.62 -4.35 -0.96
N ALA A 118 0.54 -5.47 -0.23
CA ALA A 118 -0.61 -5.77 0.61
C ALA A 118 -0.31 -5.44 2.07
N ASP A 119 -1.16 -4.60 2.68
CA ASP A 119 -1.03 -4.15 4.06
C ASP A 119 -1.53 -5.22 5.04
N GLY A 120 -0.61 -6.03 5.56
CA GLY A 120 -0.92 -7.05 6.54
C GLY A 120 -1.41 -6.49 7.88
N ILE A 121 -1.11 -5.24 8.23
CA ILE A 121 -1.68 -4.59 9.43
C ILE A 121 -3.21 -4.47 9.30
N GLU A 122 -3.70 -4.30 8.08
CA GLU A 122 -5.14 -4.25 7.76
C GLU A 122 -5.75 -5.64 7.55
N GLY A 123 -5.04 -6.70 7.92
CA GLY A 123 -5.46 -8.09 7.72
C GLY A 123 -5.39 -8.55 6.26
N LYS A 124 -4.69 -7.81 5.38
CA LYS A 124 -4.65 -8.13 3.96
C LYS A 124 -3.38 -8.90 3.61
N CYS A 125 -3.56 -10.12 3.13
CA CYS A 125 -2.47 -10.90 2.54
C CYS A 125 -2.33 -10.69 1.02
N GLY A 126 -3.25 -9.97 0.37
CA GLY A 126 -3.16 -9.60 -1.05
C GLY A 126 -3.88 -10.54 -2.02
N TYR A 127 -4.98 -11.17 -1.61
CA TYR A 127 -5.73 -12.15 -2.41
C TYR A 127 -6.00 -11.73 -3.86
N VAL A 128 -6.33 -10.45 -4.11
CA VAL A 128 -6.57 -9.95 -5.47
C VAL A 128 -5.34 -10.05 -6.39
N TYR A 129 -4.15 -9.80 -5.85
CA TYR A 129 -2.88 -9.92 -6.58
C TYR A 129 -2.52 -11.40 -6.82
N GLN A 130 -2.81 -12.25 -5.84
CA GLN A 130 -2.64 -13.71 -5.94
C GLN A 130 -3.51 -14.28 -7.07
N ALA A 131 -4.79 -13.89 -7.12
CA ALA A 131 -5.73 -14.30 -8.15
C ALA A 131 -5.37 -13.73 -9.54
N SER A 132 -4.66 -12.60 -9.58
CA SER A 132 -4.21 -11.93 -10.81
C SER A 132 -2.81 -12.35 -11.26
N ASN A 133 -2.29 -13.47 -10.76
CA ASN A 133 -1.01 -14.07 -11.16
C ASN A 133 0.23 -13.19 -10.93
N PHE A 134 0.19 -12.29 -9.93
CA PHE A 134 1.38 -11.58 -9.46
C PHE A 134 2.34 -12.58 -8.78
N PHE A 135 3.64 -12.37 -8.94
CA PHE A 135 4.65 -13.07 -8.15
C PHE A 135 4.64 -12.53 -6.72
N TYR A 136 4.80 -13.42 -5.75
CA TYR A 136 5.05 -13.01 -4.37
C TYR A 136 6.56 -12.88 -4.12
N CYS A 137 6.95 -11.70 -3.65
CA CYS A 137 8.35 -11.30 -3.48
C CYS A 137 8.73 -11.15 -1.99
N GLY A 138 8.11 -11.97 -1.14
CA GLY A 138 8.33 -11.97 0.31
C GLY A 138 7.65 -10.80 1.02
N TYR A 139 8.05 -10.57 2.28
CA TYR A 139 7.48 -9.51 3.11
C TYR A 139 8.58 -8.67 3.78
N PHE A 140 8.17 -7.59 4.43
CA PHE A 140 8.99 -6.88 5.41
C PHE A 140 8.14 -6.44 6.60
N LYS A 141 8.79 -6.23 7.75
CA LYS A 141 8.15 -5.66 8.94
C LYS A 141 7.91 -4.16 8.69
N THR A 142 6.69 -3.72 8.96
CA THR A 142 6.29 -2.31 8.97
C THR A 142 5.76 -1.93 10.35
N SER A 143 5.68 -0.63 10.63
CA SER A 143 5.13 -0.11 11.88
C SER A 143 4.10 0.99 11.62
N VAL A 144 3.07 1.02 12.46
CA VAL A 144 2.11 2.13 12.56
C VAL A 144 1.95 2.51 14.02
N TYR A 145 1.38 3.68 14.25
CA TYR A 145 0.93 4.10 15.56
C TYR A 145 -0.59 4.01 15.65
N ARG A 146 -1.14 3.83 16.85
CA ARG A 146 -2.57 3.86 17.11
C ARG A 146 -2.85 4.68 18.36
N ASP A 147 -3.76 5.63 18.26
CA ASP A 147 -4.25 6.36 19.43
C ASP A 147 -5.22 5.48 20.22
N LYS A 148 -5.06 5.36 21.55
CA LYS A 148 -5.90 4.48 22.38
C LYS A 148 -7.32 5.00 22.59
N GLN A 149 -7.53 6.30 22.44
CA GLN A 149 -8.84 6.92 22.69
C GLN A 149 -9.71 6.90 21.44
N SER A 150 -9.18 7.43 20.34
CA SER A 150 -9.89 7.54 19.05
C SER A 150 -9.75 6.31 18.17
N TRP A 151 -8.81 5.40 18.48
CA TRP A 151 -8.46 4.25 17.64
C TRP A 151 -7.93 4.64 16.25
N GLU A 152 -7.53 5.90 16.06
CA GLU A 152 -6.98 6.38 14.79
C GLU A 152 -5.68 5.63 14.43
N LYS A 153 -5.59 5.16 13.20
CA LYS A 153 -4.35 4.65 12.62
C LYS A 153 -3.45 5.79 12.18
N ILE A 154 -2.30 5.96 12.82
CA ILE A 154 -1.36 7.04 12.53
C ILE A 154 -0.17 6.45 11.76
N HIS A 155 0.00 6.87 10.51
CA HIS A 155 1.14 6.42 9.72
C HIS A 155 2.42 7.20 10.13
N PRO A 156 3.59 6.55 10.29
CA PRO A 156 4.81 7.24 10.72
C PRO A 156 5.22 8.41 9.82
N ARG A 157 4.79 8.39 8.55
CA ARG A 157 5.05 9.46 7.57
C ARG A 157 4.10 10.65 7.66
N SER A 158 2.95 10.50 8.31
CA SER A 158 2.03 11.61 8.62
C SER A 158 2.20 12.14 10.05
N ALA A 159 2.99 11.47 10.89
CA ALA A 159 3.21 11.83 12.30
C ALA A 159 4.17 13.02 12.55
N ARG A 160 4.36 13.94 11.60
CA ARG A 160 5.34 15.05 11.74
C ARG A 160 5.10 15.88 13.00
N LEU A 161 3.87 16.33 13.23
CA LEU A 161 3.51 17.15 14.38
C LEU A 161 3.76 16.42 15.71
N LEU A 162 3.44 15.11 15.76
CA LEU A 162 3.74 14.27 16.91
C LEU A 162 5.26 14.09 17.13
N LEU A 163 6.05 14.01 16.07
CA LEU A 163 7.51 13.92 16.18
C LEU A 163 8.12 15.21 16.71
N GLU A 164 7.58 16.37 16.31
CA GLU A 164 7.98 17.69 16.84
C GLU A 164 7.58 17.85 18.31
N GLU A 165 6.38 17.41 18.69
CA GLU A 165 5.95 17.37 20.08
C GLU A 165 6.83 16.43 20.92
N ASN A 166 7.15 15.25 20.42
CA ASN A 166 8.07 14.31 21.08
C ASN A 166 9.47 14.92 21.24
N ALA A 167 9.98 15.63 20.23
CA ALA A 167 11.30 16.25 20.28
C ALA A 167 11.37 17.29 21.41
N ARG A 168 10.33 18.13 21.53
CA ARG A 168 10.17 19.07 22.67
C ARG A 168 10.05 18.35 24.01
N PHE A 169 9.25 17.28 24.09
CA PHE A 169 9.08 16.48 25.31
C PHE A 169 10.40 15.91 25.83
N GLU A 170 11.30 15.48 24.95
CA GLU A 170 12.62 14.93 25.32
C GLU A 170 13.76 15.96 25.24
N GLN A 171 13.46 17.23 24.96
CA GLN A 171 14.46 18.30 24.82
C GLN A 171 15.57 17.97 23.81
N VAL A 172 15.20 17.34 22.69
CA VAL A 172 16.10 17.09 21.56
C VAL A 172 15.66 17.88 20.33
N GLU A 173 16.57 18.13 19.40
CA GLU A 173 16.28 18.90 18.19
C GLU A 173 15.25 18.18 17.29
N LYS A 174 15.36 16.85 17.14
CA LYS A 174 14.58 16.10 16.16
C LYS A 174 14.37 14.64 16.53
N LYS A 175 13.21 14.10 16.12
CA LYS A 175 12.90 12.66 16.14
C LYS A 175 12.47 12.17 14.76
N HIS A 176 12.81 10.91 14.47
CA HIS A 176 12.35 10.18 13.28
C HIS A 176 11.30 9.12 13.61
N TRP A 177 11.18 8.76 14.88
CA TRP A 177 10.19 7.82 15.43
C TRP A 177 9.75 8.32 16.80
N LEU A 178 8.48 8.12 17.13
CA LEU A 178 7.97 8.38 18.48
C LEU A 178 8.64 7.42 19.47
N SER A 179 9.16 8.00 20.55
CA SER A 179 9.78 7.27 21.64
C SER A 179 8.75 6.47 22.43
N GLN A 180 9.22 5.59 23.32
CA GLN A 180 8.32 4.83 24.18
C GLN A 180 7.65 5.75 25.21
N ALA A 181 8.44 6.58 25.90
CA ALA A 181 7.94 7.49 26.93
C ALA A 181 6.89 8.47 26.40
N PHE A 182 7.12 9.06 25.21
CA PHE A 182 6.14 9.96 24.61
C PHE A 182 4.86 9.24 24.18
N CYS A 183 4.99 8.02 23.64
CA CYS A 183 3.84 7.18 23.32
C CYS A 183 3.02 6.84 24.57
N GLU A 184 3.66 6.52 25.69
CA GLU A 184 2.97 6.28 26.97
C GLU A 184 2.26 7.54 27.48
N TYR A 185 2.95 8.68 27.45
CA TYR A 185 2.39 9.99 27.83
C TYR A 185 1.15 10.37 27.02
N LYS A 186 1.17 10.16 25.70
CA LYS A 186 0.03 10.50 24.81
C LYS A 186 -1.05 9.41 24.73
N GLY A 187 -0.82 8.23 25.31
CA GLY A 187 -1.71 7.09 25.09
C GLY A 187 -1.69 6.55 23.65
N ILE A 188 -0.51 6.57 23.00
CA ILE A 188 -0.30 6.07 21.64
C ILE A 188 0.42 4.72 21.68
N GLU A 189 -0.09 3.74 20.96
CA GLU A 189 0.54 2.43 20.78
C GLU A 189 1.40 2.40 19.52
N LYS A 190 2.51 1.65 19.55
CA LYS A 190 3.26 1.30 18.32
C LYS A 190 3.00 -0.15 17.98
N ILE A 191 2.46 -0.39 16.79
CA ILE A 191 2.08 -1.71 16.31
C ILE A 191 2.89 -2.06 15.07
N ASN A 192 3.48 -3.25 15.04
CA ASN A 192 4.13 -3.79 13.88
C ASN A 192 3.22 -4.78 13.16
N GLY A 193 3.42 -4.90 11.85
CA GLY A 193 2.90 -6.00 11.06
C GLY A 193 3.75 -6.27 9.83
N ARG A 194 3.22 -7.06 8.90
CA ARG A 194 3.90 -7.41 7.65
C ARG A 194 3.32 -6.62 6.47
N MET A 195 4.19 -6.17 5.57
CA MET A 195 3.82 -5.72 4.24
C MET A 195 4.27 -6.78 3.23
N PHE A 196 3.35 -7.31 2.44
CA PHE A 196 3.62 -8.37 1.46
C PHE A 196 3.87 -7.75 0.09
N ARG A 197 4.96 -8.15 -0.56
CA ARG A 197 5.37 -7.62 -1.87
C ARG A 197 4.82 -8.47 -3.01
N TYR A 198 4.26 -7.79 -4.01
CA TYR A 198 3.77 -8.41 -5.22
C TYR A 198 4.35 -7.72 -6.45
N LEU A 199 4.70 -8.51 -7.46
CA LEU A 199 5.28 -8.01 -8.71
C LEU A 199 4.67 -8.72 -9.92
N TYR A 200 4.36 -7.95 -10.95
CA TYR A 200 3.87 -8.48 -12.22
C TYR A 200 4.80 -8.03 -13.37
N PRO A 201 5.32 -8.96 -14.19
CA PRO A 201 6.12 -8.60 -15.36
C PRO A 201 5.22 -8.08 -16.49
N LEU A 202 5.49 -6.88 -16.97
CA LEU A 202 4.77 -6.25 -18.09
C LEU A 202 5.39 -6.64 -19.44
N THR A 203 6.69 -6.94 -19.49
CA THR A 203 7.42 -7.31 -20.71
C THR A 203 7.94 -8.75 -20.68
N LYS A 204 8.37 -9.25 -21.85
CA LYS A 204 8.97 -10.60 -21.95
C LYS A 204 10.31 -10.65 -21.22
N GLU A 205 11.07 -9.57 -21.27
CA GLU A 205 12.36 -9.36 -20.64
C GLU A 205 12.20 -9.38 -19.12
N ALA A 206 11.21 -8.65 -18.61
CA ALA A 206 10.82 -8.66 -17.20
C ALA A 206 10.45 -10.07 -16.70
N LYS A 207 9.71 -10.83 -17.52
CA LYS A 207 9.34 -12.21 -17.21
C LYS A 207 10.57 -13.14 -17.17
N LYS A 208 11.53 -12.98 -18.10
CA LYS A 208 12.79 -13.72 -18.10
C LYS A 208 13.60 -13.39 -16.85
N LEU A 209 13.75 -12.11 -16.51
CA LEU A 209 14.47 -11.66 -15.32
C LEU A 209 13.89 -12.26 -14.04
N LEU A 210 12.57 -12.30 -13.91
CA LEU A 210 11.90 -12.97 -12.79
C LEU A 210 12.19 -14.47 -12.72
N GLY A 211 12.40 -15.14 -13.85
CA GLY A 211 12.79 -16.55 -13.92
C GLY A 211 14.14 -16.85 -13.26
N HIS A 212 15.01 -15.84 -13.13
CA HIS A 212 16.29 -15.95 -12.43
C HIS A 212 16.20 -15.63 -10.93
N THR A 213 15.01 -15.36 -10.41
CA THR A 213 14.78 -15.09 -8.99
C THR A 213 14.18 -16.28 -8.25
N LEU A 214 14.20 -16.23 -6.93
CA LEU A 214 13.51 -17.18 -6.06
C LEU A 214 12.01 -16.88 -5.91
N TYR A 215 11.49 -15.82 -6.54
CA TYR A 215 10.09 -15.43 -6.40
C TYR A 215 9.18 -16.46 -7.07
N ARG A 216 8.07 -16.77 -6.39
CA ARG A 216 7.17 -17.84 -6.81
C ARG A 216 5.76 -17.33 -6.99
N ARG A 217 5.07 -17.93 -7.96
CA ARG A 217 3.60 -17.95 -8.02
C ARG A 217 3.10 -19.14 -7.20
N HIS A 218 1.87 -19.06 -6.72
CA HIS A 218 1.17 -20.14 -6.00
C HIS A 218 1.68 -20.47 -4.58
N TYR A 219 2.78 -19.88 -4.12
CA TYR A 219 3.21 -19.91 -2.71
C TYR A 219 2.90 -18.58 -2.02
N TYR A 220 1.62 -18.28 -1.91
CA TYR A 220 1.16 -16.99 -1.43
C TYR A 220 0.90 -16.98 0.08
N PRO A 221 1.16 -15.85 0.77
CA PRO A 221 0.77 -15.69 2.16
C PRO A 221 -0.76 -15.78 2.29
N LYS A 222 -1.20 -16.36 3.40
CA LYS A 222 -2.61 -16.44 3.81
C LYS A 222 -2.78 -15.76 5.16
N GLU A 223 -3.99 -15.80 5.72
CA GLU A 223 -4.29 -15.20 7.03
C GLU A 223 -3.36 -15.69 8.14
N LYS A 224 -2.99 -16.98 8.14
CA LYS A 224 -2.01 -17.55 9.09
C LYS A 224 -0.62 -16.90 9.04
N ASP A 225 -0.29 -16.23 7.94
CA ASP A 225 0.98 -15.54 7.73
C ASP A 225 0.91 -14.07 8.17
N LEU A 226 -0.25 -13.57 8.57
CA LEU A 226 -0.37 -12.28 9.25
C LEU A 226 0.29 -12.39 10.62
N ARG A 227 1.03 -11.33 10.98
CA ARG A 227 1.69 -11.22 12.28
C ARG A 227 1.52 -9.80 12.77
N PHE A 228 1.21 -9.67 14.05
CA PHE A 228 0.99 -8.39 14.70
C PHE A 228 1.72 -8.39 16.03
N GLU A 229 2.42 -7.29 16.31
CA GLU A 229 3.12 -7.14 17.56
C GLU A 229 2.96 -5.72 18.08
N LYS A 230 2.76 -5.56 19.38
CA LYS A 230 2.68 -4.24 20.04
C LYS A 230 3.96 -3.98 20.82
N ARG A 231 4.50 -2.77 20.73
CA ARG A 231 5.65 -2.34 21.54
C ARG A 231 5.21 -2.16 22.99
N ILE A 232 5.85 -2.88 23.90
CA ILE A 232 5.60 -2.80 25.35
C ILE A 232 6.73 -2.13 26.13
N ALA A 233 7.94 -2.11 25.57
CA ALA A 233 9.07 -1.36 26.11
C ALA A 233 10.08 -1.06 24.99
N TYR A 234 11.20 -0.41 25.33
CA TYR A 234 12.26 -0.12 24.36
C TYR A 234 12.74 -1.41 23.66
N ARG A 235 12.49 -1.49 22.35
CA ARG A 235 12.78 -2.64 21.48
C ARG A 235 12.15 -3.98 21.92
N LYS A 236 11.21 -3.99 22.88
CA LYS A 236 10.46 -5.18 23.31
C LYS A 236 9.04 -5.14 22.77
N TYR A 237 8.59 -6.27 22.25
CA TYR A 237 7.31 -6.41 21.57
C TYR A 237 6.61 -7.68 22.04
N GLU A 238 5.29 -7.61 22.18
CA GLU A 238 4.44 -8.77 22.44
C GLU A 238 3.58 -9.07 21.21
N ALA A 239 3.31 -10.36 20.96
CA ALA A 239 2.37 -10.75 19.92
C ALA A 239 0.95 -10.36 20.33
N ILE A 240 0.17 -9.85 19.38
CA ILE A 240 -1.24 -9.48 19.59
C ILE A 240 -2.12 -10.07 18.50
N SER A 241 -3.43 -10.08 18.73
CA SER A 241 -4.42 -10.30 17.67
C SER A 241 -4.42 -9.15 16.67
N GLN A 242 -5.13 -9.33 15.55
CA GLN A 242 -5.24 -8.28 14.54
C GLN A 242 -5.78 -6.99 15.18
N PRO A 243 -5.06 -5.86 15.04
CA PRO A 243 -5.51 -4.59 15.61
C PRO A 243 -6.71 -4.05 14.84
N THR A 244 -7.62 -3.42 15.58
CA THR A 244 -8.71 -2.61 15.05
C THR A 244 -8.26 -1.15 14.95
N PHE A 245 -8.80 -0.45 13.95
CA PHE A 245 -8.60 0.99 13.76
C PHE A 245 -9.93 1.64 13.39
N ASP A 246 -10.19 2.83 13.94
CA ASP A 246 -11.24 3.69 13.41
C ASP A 246 -10.74 4.34 12.11
N LYS A 247 -11.42 4.05 11.00
CA LYS A 247 -11.07 4.55 9.65
C LYS A 247 -11.61 5.97 9.40
N GLN A 248 -12.49 6.47 10.27
CA GLN A 248 -13.07 7.81 10.18
C GLN A 248 -12.37 8.81 11.10
N ALA A 249 -11.67 8.35 12.14
CA ALA A 249 -10.87 9.20 13.00
C ALA A 249 -9.74 9.90 12.22
N ARG A 250 -9.61 11.23 12.40
CA ARG A 250 -8.65 12.10 11.71
C ARG A 250 -8.07 13.18 12.62
N ILE A 251 -7.78 12.83 13.87
CA ILE A 251 -7.19 13.75 14.85
C ILE A 251 -5.75 14.10 14.44
N TYR A 252 -4.99 13.11 13.98
CA TYR A 252 -3.56 13.26 13.67
C TYR A 252 -3.25 13.24 12.16
N ASN A 253 -4.06 12.57 11.35
CA ASN A 253 -3.86 12.48 9.91
C ASN A 253 -4.43 13.72 9.17
N THR A 254 -3.59 14.74 8.98
CA THR A 254 -3.97 16.03 8.40
C THR A 254 -3.44 16.25 6.98
N GLN A 255 -3.40 15.23 6.11
CA GLN A 255 -2.92 15.42 4.73
C GLN A 255 -3.86 16.36 3.96
N LEU A 256 -3.50 17.65 3.93
CA LEU A 256 -4.03 18.68 3.05
C LEU A 256 -3.36 18.50 1.68
N PHE A 257 -4.16 18.47 0.61
CA PHE A 257 -3.67 18.51 -0.77
C PHE A 257 -3.88 19.91 -1.30
#